data_AF-A0A7J9JK11-F1
#
_entry.id   AF-A0A7J9JK11-F1
#
_cell.length_a   1.000
_cell.length_b   1.000
_cell.length_c   1.000
_cell.angle_alpha   90.00
_cell.angle_beta   90.00
_cell.angle_gamma   90.00
#
_symmetry.space_group_name_H-M   'P 1'
#
loop_
_entity.id
_entity.type
_entity.pdbx_description
1 polymer ?
#
loop_
_entity_poly.entity_id
_entity_poly.type
_entity_poly.pdbx_seq_one_letter_code
_entity_poly.pdbx_strand_id
1 'polypeptide(L)'
;MLWRHDAEALWMAMGSIVNVVLSVGLKRLLNQERPVAGLKSDPGMPSSHAQSIFFTVVFAIASLLEWLGNNALSVGISVLALAFGSYLLVKIASNLVAGLQSWLRVSQKLHTMNQILVGAVVGSIFSVLWYLSWDAVVLEAFNSSLWVRVIVLLACAGFGLGFLTYVIQYWLQDER
;
A
#
# COMPACT_ATOMS: atom_id res chain seq x y z
N MET A 1 -9.71 -24.49 -7.19
CA MET A 1 -9.20 -23.84 -5.96
C MET A 1 -7.98 -22.97 -6.23
N LEU A 2 -6.93 -23.45 -6.93
CA LEU A 2 -5.74 -22.64 -7.25
C LEU A 2 -6.06 -21.29 -7.94
N TRP A 3 -6.86 -21.34 -9.00
CA TRP A 3 -7.21 -20.16 -9.82
C TRP A 3 -7.90 -19.00 -9.06
N ARG A 4 -8.59 -19.30 -7.95
CA ARG A 4 -9.24 -18.25 -7.15
C ARG A 4 -8.18 -17.39 -6.45
N HIS A 5 -7.15 -18.03 -5.92
CA HIS A 5 -6.06 -17.35 -5.22
C HIS A 5 -5.14 -16.59 -6.19
N ASP A 6 -4.96 -17.11 -7.41
CA ASP A 6 -4.23 -16.38 -8.47
C ASP A 6 -4.96 -15.08 -8.85
N ALA A 7 -6.29 -15.12 -8.97
CA ALA A 7 -7.10 -13.95 -9.28
C ALA A 7 -7.15 -12.95 -8.10
N GLU A 8 -7.23 -13.44 -6.87
CA GLU A 8 -7.15 -12.63 -5.65
C GLU A 8 -5.79 -11.92 -5.52
N ALA A 9 -4.69 -12.60 -5.85
CA ALA A 9 -3.35 -12.01 -5.86
C ALA A 9 -3.23 -10.90 -6.92
N LEU A 10 -3.82 -11.09 -8.11
CA LEU A 10 -3.88 -10.03 -9.13
C LEU A 10 -4.73 -8.84 -8.68
N TRP A 11 -5.83 -9.10 -7.95
CA TRP A 11 -6.65 -8.05 -7.35
C TRP A 11 -5.91 -7.26 -6.28
N MET A 12 -5.15 -7.95 -5.42
CA MET A 12 -4.24 -7.34 -4.44
C MET A 12 -3.18 -6.49 -5.14
N ALA A 13 -2.56 -6.99 -6.21
CA ALA A 13 -1.56 -6.24 -6.98
C ALA A 13 -2.15 -4.96 -7.58
N MET A 14 -3.35 -5.02 -8.18
CA MET A 14 -4.05 -3.83 -8.66
C MET A 14 -4.35 -2.85 -7.52
N GLY A 15 -4.83 -3.36 -6.37
CA GLY A 15 -5.06 -2.57 -5.18
C GLY A 15 -3.79 -1.87 -4.67
N SER A 16 -2.63 -2.51 -4.77
CA SER A 16 -1.35 -1.89 -4.39
C SER A 16 -1.00 -0.68 -5.26
N ILE A 17 -1.27 -0.75 -6.56
CA ILE A 17 -1.06 0.36 -7.50
C ILE A 17 -2.04 1.49 -7.19
N VAL A 18 -3.32 1.16 -6.97
CA VAL A 18 -4.34 2.16 -6.59
C VAL A 18 -3.99 2.81 -5.25
N ASN A 19 -3.44 2.05 -4.29
CA ASN A 19 -2.98 2.58 -3.01
C ASN A 19 -1.81 3.57 -3.16
N VAL A 20 -0.91 3.34 -4.11
CA VAL A 20 0.15 4.31 -4.47
C VAL A 20 -0.46 5.58 -5.05
N VAL A 21 -1.40 5.47 -5.98
CA VAL A 21 -2.12 6.62 -6.55
C VAL A 21 -2.86 7.39 -5.46
N LEU A 22 -3.52 6.70 -4.54
CA LEU A 22 -4.19 7.29 -3.38
C LEU A 22 -3.20 8.05 -2.50
N SER A 23 -2.01 7.49 -2.21
CA SER A 23 -1.00 8.20 -1.43
C SER A 23 -0.53 9.48 -2.13
N VAL A 24 -0.30 9.44 -3.45
CA VAL A 24 0.05 10.64 -4.23
C VAL A 24 -1.08 11.66 -4.23
N GLY A 25 -2.34 11.22 -4.42
CA GLY A 25 -3.53 12.06 -4.36
C GLY A 25 -3.68 12.74 -3.00
N LEU A 26 -3.58 11.99 -1.90
CA LEU A 26 -3.65 12.50 -0.54
C LEU A 26 -2.53 13.50 -0.25
N LYS A 27 -1.30 13.21 -0.69
CA LYS A 27 -0.19 14.16 -0.59
C LYS A 27 -0.51 15.45 -1.34
N ARG A 28 -1.06 15.39 -2.55
CA ARG A 28 -1.44 16.58 -3.33
C ARG A 28 -2.58 17.36 -2.69
N LEU A 29 -3.59 16.68 -2.16
CA LEU A 29 -4.73 17.31 -1.49
C LEU A 29 -4.32 17.98 -0.17
N LEU A 30 -3.47 17.33 0.62
CA LEU A 30 -2.99 17.84 1.91
C LEU A 30 -1.85 18.86 1.78
N ASN A 31 -1.11 18.88 0.66
CA ASN A 31 -0.11 19.90 0.34
C ASN A 31 -0.67 21.08 -0.48
N GLN A 32 -1.98 21.18 -0.72
CA GLN A 32 -2.52 22.43 -1.27
C GLN A 32 -2.40 23.54 -0.21
N GLU A 33 -1.68 24.60 -0.61
CA GLU A 33 -1.23 25.79 0.14
C GLU A 33 0.04 25.65 1.01
N ARG A 34 1.18 26.10 0.46
CA ARG A 34 2.12 26.93 1.25
C ARG A 34 2.46 28.24 0.50
N PRO A 35 2.30 29.41 1.14
CA PRO A 35 2.48 30.73 0.49
C PRO A 35 3.93 31.19 0.30
N VAL A 36 4.94 30.34 0.53
CA VAL A 36 6.35 30.77 0.55
C VAL A 36 7.25 29.83 -0.22
N ALA A 37 7.61 30.29 -1.42
CA ALA A 37 8.67 29.72 -2.25
C ALA A 37 10.03 29.94 -1.56
N GLY A 38 10.67 28.90 -1.03
CA GLY A 38 12.05 29.06 -0.55
C GLY A 38 12.63 27.93 0.29
N LEU A 39 11.83 27.16 1.04
CA LEU A 39 12.34 25.98 1.74
C LEU A 39 11.81 24.71 1.09
N LYS A 40 12.69 23.95 0.42
CA LYS A 40 12.50 22.51 0.17
C LYS A 40 12.51 21.77 1.51
N SER A 41 11.46 21.95 2.30
CA SER A 41 11.08 21.03 3.35
C SER A 41 10.17 20.02 2.68
N ASP A 42 10.58 18.77 2.64
CA ASP A 42 9.71 17.66 2.26
C ASP A 42 8.88 17.30 3.50
N PRO A 43 7.55 17.57 3.55
CA PRO A 43 6.70 16.69 4.33
C PRO A 43 5.29 16.55 3.73
N GLY A 44 5.16 15.86 2.59
CA GLY A 44 3.84 15.42 2.14
C GLY A 44 3.28 14.33 3.05
N MET A 45 2.28 14.65 3.89
CA MET A 45 1.48 13.63 4.59
C MET A 45 0.53 12.94 3.60
N PRO A 46 0.23 11.63 3.74
CA PRO A 46 0.83 10.63 4.64
C PRO A 46 2.10 9.96 4.07
N SER A 47 2.81 9.18 4.90
CA SER A 47 3.96 8.39 4.44
C SER A 47 3.53 7.28 3.47
N SER A 48 3.99 7.37 2.22
CA SER A 48 3.69 6.39 1.17
C SER A 48 4.25 5.00 1.48
N HIS A 49 5.42 4.92 2.11
CA HIS A 49 6.03 3.66 2.54
C HIS A 49 5.21 3.00 3.67
N ALA A 50 4.76 3.78 4.65
CA ALA A 50 3.92 3.26 5.72
C ALA A 50 2.58 2.74 5.16
N GLN A 51 1.97 3.51 4.27
CA GLN A 51 0.70 3.18 3.63
C GLN A 51 0.77 1.93 2.75
N SER A 52 1.84 1.73 1.99
CA SER A 52 1.99 0.53 1.15
C SER A 52 2.28 -0.73 1.98
N ILE A 53 3.15 -0.65 3.00
CA ILE A 53 3.48 -1.79 3.87
C ILE A 53 2.24 -2.28 4.60
N PHE A 54 1.49 -1.36 5.24
CA PHE A 54 0.29 -1.74 5.98
C PHE A 54 -0.82 -2.24 5.06
N PHE A 55 -0.92 -1.72 3.83
CA PHE A 55 -1.84 -2.27 2.85
C PHE A 55 -1.53 -3.74 2.56
N THR A 56 -0.28 -4.07 2.21
CA THR A 56 0.11 -5.43 1.85
C THR A 56 -0.02 -6.39 3.03
N VAL A 57 0.41 -5.97 4.23
CA VAL A 57 0.35 -6.83 5.43
C VAL A 57 -1.09 -7.12 5.82
N VAL A 58 -1.96 -6.12 5.87
CA VAL A 58 -3.36 -6.31 6.25
C VAL A 58 -4.11 -7.17 5.23
N PHE A 59 -3.87 -6.96 3.93
CA PHE A 59 -4.49 -7.78 2.89
C PHE A 59 -4.03 -9.23 2.99
N ALA A 60 -2.72 -9.47 3.15
CA ALA A 60 -2.18 -10.81 3.29
C ALA A 60 -2.72 -11.55 4.52
N ILE A 61 -2.92 -10.83 5.64
CA ILE A 61 -3.54 -11.39 6.84
C ILE A 61 -5.00 -11.79 6.58
N ALA A 62 -5.78 -10.93 5.92
CA ALA A 62 -7.17 -11.23 5.58
C ALA A 62 -7.29 -12.49 4.70
N SER A 63 -6.52 -12.55 3.61
CA SER A 63 -6.44 -13.72 2.73
C SER A 63 -5.99 -15.00 3.46
N LEU A 64 -5.02 -14.87 4.40
CA LEU A 64 -4.52 -16.00 5.18
C LEU A 64 -5.57 -16.56 6.14
N LEU A 65 -6.29 -15.69 6.83
CA LEU A 65 -7.36 -16.06 7.76
C LEU A 65 -8.53 -16.71 7.03
N GLU A 66 -8.87 -16.22 5.83
CA GLU A 66 -9.88 -16.86 4.99
C GLU A 66 -9.44 -18.25 4.51
N TRP A 67 -8.17 -18.38 4.10
CA TRP A 67 -7.66 -19.64 3.57
C TRP A 67 -7.48 -20.74 4.62
N LEU A 68 -6.86 -20.42 5.77
CA LEU A 68 -6.56 -21.39 6.82
C LEU A 68 -7.65 -21.50 7.89
N GLY A 69 -8.63 -20.60 7.86
CA GLY A 69 -9.61 -20.43 8.93
C GLY A 69 -9.01 -19.85 10.21
N ASN A 70 -9.87 -19.43 11.15
CA ASN A 70 -9.48 -18.79 12.40
C ASN A 70 -8.90 -19.77 13.44
N ASN A 71 -7.73 -20.33 13.12
CA ASN A 71 -7.01 -21.29 13.95
C ASN A 71 -5.78 -20.64 14.61
N ALA A 72 -5.29 -21.21 15.72
CA ALA A 72 -4.13 -20.67 16.46
C ALA A 72 -2.88 -20.46 15.58
N LEU A 73 -2.67 -21.33 14.60
CA LEU A 73 -1.59 -21.19 13.60
C LEU A 73 -1.78 -19.94 12.73
N SER A 74 -2.97 -19.75 12.15
CA SER A 74 -3.28 -18.60 11.28
C SER A 74 -3.15 -17.27 12.04
N VAL A 75 -3.61 -17.22 13.29
CA VAL A 75 -3.49 -16.06 14.18
C VAL A 75 -2.02 -15.83 14.53
N GLY A 76 -1.27 -16.89 14.82
CA GLY A 76 0.16 -16.82 15.07
C GLY A 76 0.94 -16.22 13.90
N ILE A 77 0.69 -16.70 12.68
CA ILE A 77 1.31 -16.15 11.46
C ILE A 77 0.88 -14.68 11.24
N SER A 78 -0.39 -14.35 11.50
CA SER A 78 -0.91 -12.98 11.36
C SER A 78 -0.23 -12.01 12.32
N VAL A 79 -0.04 -12.40 13.59
CA VAL A 79 0.70 -11.63 14.58
C VAL A 79 2.16 -11.45 14.16
N LEU A 80 2.80 -12.50 13.65
CA LEU A 80 4.17 -12.42 13.12
C LEU A 80 4.27 -11.48 11.91
N ALA A 81 3.29 -11.53 11.00
CA ALA A 81 3.24 -10.65 9.83
C ALA A 81 3.08 -9.17 10.25
N LEU A 82 2.21 -8.87 11.23
CA LEU A 82 2.09 -7.52 11.81
C LEU A 82 3.37 -7.07 12.51
N ALA A 83 4.00 -7.95 13.28
CA ALA A 83 5.25 -7.65 13.97
C ALA A 83 6.38 -7.36 12.95
N PHE A 84 6.48 -8.16 11.89
CA PHE A 84 7.45 -7.97 10.82
C PHE A 84 7.19 -6.68 10.02
N GLY A 85 5.93 -6.43 9.64
CA GLY A 85 5.53 -5.18 8.98
C GLY A 85 5.85 -3.94 9.82
N SER A 86 5.55 -3.99 11.11
CA SER A 86 5.88 -2.93 12.07
C SER A 86 7.39 -2.76 12.22
N TYR A 87 8.16 -3.85 12.30
CA TYR A 87 9.62 -3.82 12.36
C TYR A 87 10.23 -3.19 11.10
N LEU A 88 9.79 -3.57 9.90
CA LEU A 88 10.24 -2.96 8.64
C LEU A 88 9.99 -1.46 8.65
N LEU A 89 8.82 -1.04 9.15
CA LEU A 89 8.49 0.38 9.26
C LEU A 89 9.40 1.11 10.25
N VAL A 90 9.66 0.52 11.42
CA VAL A 90 10.61 1.07 12.41
C VAL A 90 12.02 1.16 11.83
N LYS A 91 12.45 0.16 11.04
CA LYS A 91 13.77 0.14 10.38
C LYS A 91 13.89 1.18 9.28
N ILE A 92 12.85 1.34 8.46
CA ILE A 92 12.78 2.41 7.45
C ILE A 92 12.80 3.77 8.15
N ALA A 93 12.00 3.94 9.20
CA ALA A 93 11.98 5.15 10.01
C ALA A 93 13.35 5.41 10.67
N SER A 94 14.04 4.40 11.20
CA SER A 94 15.36 4.55 11.82
C SER A 94 16.44 4.90 10.81
N ASN A 95 16.40 4.33 9.60
CA ASN A 95 17.32 4.68 8.52
C ASN A 95 17.09 6.11 8.01
N LEU A 96 15.83 6.53 7.90
CA LEU A 96 15.47 7.92 7.59
C LEU A 96 15.92 8.86 8.70
N VAL A 97 15.71 8.49 9.98
CA VAL A 97 16.20 9.27 11.13
C VAL A 97 17.72 9.33 11.15
N ALA A 98 18.45 8.27 10.82
CA ALA A 98 19.91 8.28 10.75
C ALA A 98 20.44 9.23 9.65
N GLY A 99 19.81 9.22 8.46
CA GLY A 99 20.10 10.18 7.38
C GLY A 99 19.65 11.61 7.68
N LEU A 100 18.62 11.79 8.51
CA LEU A 100 18.14 13.12 8.95
C LEU A 100 18.93 13.65 10.15
N GLN A 101 19.51 12.78 10.98
CA GLN A 101 20.32 13.12 12.15
C GLN A 101 21.68 13.70 11.73
N SER A 102 22.19 13.35 10.54
CA SER A 102 23.33 14.03 9.91
C SER A 102 22.94 15.41 9.32
N TRP A 103 21.65 15.65 9.05
CA TRP A 103 21.14 16.91 8.48
C TRP A 103 20.57 17.91 9.53
N LEU A 104 19.99 17.45 10.63
CA LEU A 104 19.24 18.30 11.58
C LEU A 104 19.50 17.93 13.05
N ARG A 105 20.49 18.59 13.67
CA ARG A 105 20.53 18.80 15.13
C ARG A 105 19.51 19.87 15.62
N VAL A 106 18.62 20.43 14.78
CA VAL A 106 17.93 21.69 15.13
C VAL A 106 16.41 21.78 14.95
N SER A 107 15.66 20.93 14.24
CA SER A 107 14.20 21.21 14.14
C SER A 107 13.29 20.01 13.92
N GLN A 108 12.47 19.72 14.94
CA GLN A 108 11.17 19.00 14.91
C GLN A 108 11.14 17.49 14.59
N LYS A 109 11.28 16.67 15.64
CA LYS A 109 11.07 15.21 15.62
C LYS A 109 9.60 14.73 15.77
N LEU A 110 8.62 15.64 15.86
CA LEU A 110 7.22 15.27 16.10
C LEU A 110 6.39 15.12 14.81
N HIS A 111 6.76 15.79 13.73
CA HIS A 111 5.95 15.75 12.51
C HIS A 111 6.05 14.44 11.73
N THR A 112 7.18 13.72 11.78
CA THR A 112 7.41 12.49 11.00
C THR A 112 6.66 11.27 11.55
N MET A 113 6.52 11.14 12.88
CA MET A 113 5.81 10.01 13.49
C MET A 113 4.31 10.04 13.16
N ASN A 114 3.71 11.23 13.15
CA ASN A 114 2.30 11.39 12.76
C ASN A 114 2.07 11.00 11.29
N GLN A 115 2.99 11.29 10.37
CA GLN A 115 2.83 10.89 8.96
C GLN A 115 2.94 9.37 8.78
N ILE A 116 3.79 8.71 9.57
CA ILE A 116 3.92 7.25 9.59
C ILE A 116 2.63 6.63 10.11
N LEU A 117 2.12 7.12 11.25
CA LEU A 117 0.87 6.62 11.84
C LEU A 117 -0.33 6.84 10.93
N VAL A 118 -0.49 8.04 10.36
CA VAL A 118 -1.58 8.32 9.40
C VAL A 118 -1.44 7.44 8.16
N GLY A 119 -0.23 7.25 7.63
CA GLY A 119 0.00 6.32 6.51
C GLY A 119 -0.38 4.88 6.84
N ALA A 120 0.01 4.39 8.02
CA ALA A 120 -0.37 3.06 8.49
C ALA A 120 -1.89 2.87 8.59
N VAL A 121 -2.58 3.85 9.18
CA VAL A 121 -4.04 3.83 9.33
C VAL A 121 -4.74 3.86 7.97
N VAL A 122 -4.36 4.80 7.10
CA VAL A 122 -4.95 4.92 5.76
C VAL A 122 -4.72 3.64 4.94
N GLY A 123 -3.50 3.09 4.97
CA GLY A 123 -3.17 1.86 4.26
C GLY A 123 -3.97 0.65 4.76
N SER A 124 -4.13 0.55 6.08
CA SER A 124 -4.92 -0.52 6.70
C SER A 124 -6.41 -0.41 6.34
N ILE A 125 -7.00 0.79 6.44
CA ILE A 125 -8.41 1.02 6.08
C ILE A 125 -8.63 0.70 4.61
N PHE A 126 -7.77 1.22 3.72
CA PHE A 126 -7.88 0.97 2.30
C PHE A 126 -7.77 -0.52 1.97
N SER A 127 -6.86 -1.25 2.64
CA SER A 127 -6.73 -2.69 2.50
C SER A 127 -8.00 -3.45 2.88
N VAL A 128 -8.60 -3.11 4.03
CA VAL A 128 -9.84 -3.77 4.48
C VAL A 128 -10.96 -3.53 3.47
N LEU A 129 -11.15 -2.29 3.02
CA LEU A 129 -12.15 -1.96 2.02
C LEU A 129 -11.89 -2.69 0.68
N TRP A 130 -10.63 -2.77 0.25
CA TRP A 130 -10.26 -3.43 -0.99
C TRP A 130 -10.49 -4.94 -0.92
N TYR A 131 -10.15 -5.57 0.21
CA TYR A 131 -10.42 -6.98 0.44
C TYR A 131 -11.93 -7.28 0.53
N LEU A 132 -12.69 -6.46 1.24
CA LEU A 132 -14.16 -6.59 1.27
C LEU A 132 -14.80 -6.43 -0.11
N SER A 133 -14.26 -5.55 -0.96
CA SER A 133 -14.73 -5.43 -2.35
C SER A 133 -14.48 -6.71 -3.15
N TRP A 134 -13.36 -7.40 -2.89
CA TRP A 134 -13.07 -8.69 -3.48
C TRP A 134 -14.08 -9.73 -3.02
N ASP A 135 -14.20 -9.93 -1.71
CA ASP A 135 -15.03 -10.98 -1.11
C ASP A 135 -16.53 -10.79 -1.43
N ALA A 136 -17.05 -9.57 -1.24
CA ALA A 136 -18.48 -9.31 -1.32
C ALA A 136 -19.00 -9.11 -2.76
N VAL A 137 -18.18 -8.64 -3.70
CA VAL A 137 -18.66 -8.25 -5.03
C VAL A 137 -17.92 -9.00 -6.12
N VAL A 138 -16.59 -8.90 -6.13
CA VAL A 138 -15.80 -9.44 -7.25
C VAL A 138 -15.82 -10.95 -7.23
N LEU A 139 -15.75 -11.61 -6.07
CA LEU A 139 -15.71 -13.07 -5.97
C LEU A 139 -17.03 -13.70 -6.43
N GLU A 140 -18.16 -13.13 -6.04
CA GLU A 140 -19.48 -13.59 -6.47
C GLU A 140 -19.64 -13.41 -8.00
N ALA A 141 -19.34 -12.21 -8.50
CA ALA A 141 -19.40 -11.91 -9.93
C ALA A 141 -18.43 -12.77 -10.75
N PHE A 142 -17.21 -12.96 -10.25
CA PHE A 142 -16.18 -13.80 -10.85
C PHE A 142 -16.64 -15.26 -10.91
N ASN A 143 -17.32 -15.78 -9.89
CA ASN A 143 -17.82 -17.15 -9.93
C ASN A 143 -19.05 -17.34 -10.81
N SER A 144 -19.83 -16.28 -11.04
CA SER A 144 -21.07 -16.35 -11.82
C SER A 144 -20.87 -16.56 -13.33
N SER A 145 -19.82 -15.98 -13.93
CA SER A 145 -19.68 -15.93 -15.39
C SER A 145 -18.22 -15.95 -15.85
N LEU A 146 -17.92 -16.81 -16.83
CA LEU A 146 -16.58 -16.92 -17.44
C LEU A 146 -16.16 -15.61 -18.12
N TRP A 147 -17.09 -14.86 -18.71
CA TRP A 147 -16.80 -13.56 -19.32
C TRP A 147 -16.39 -12.51 -18.29
N VAL A 148 -17.06 -12.49 -17.13
CA VAL A 148 -16.69 -11.60 -16.02
C VAL A 148 -15.28 -11.95 -15.51
N ARG A 149 -14.95 -13.24 -15.41
CA ARG A 149 -13.57 -13.68 -15.06
C ARG A 149 -12.52 -13.11 -16.02
N VAL A 150 -12.76 -13.27 -17.33
CA VAL A 150 -11.82 -12.79 -18.35
C VAL A 150 -11.67 -11.27 -18.27
N ILE A 151 -12.78 -10.53 -18.11
CA ILE A 151 -12.75 -9.07 -18.00
C ILE A 151 -11.95 -8.62 -16.77
N VAL A 152 -12.21 -9.20 -15.59
CA VAL A 152 -11.50 -8.85 -14.35
C VAL A 152 -10.00 -9.12 -14.47
N LEU A 153 -9.62 -10.28 -15.02
CA LEU A 153 -8.20 -10.62 -15.20
C LEU A 153 -7.50 -9.69 -16.19
N LEU A 154 -8.14 -9.38 -17.32
CA LEU A 154 -7.62 -8.45 -18.31
C LEU A 154 -7.51 -7.03 -17.74
N ALA A 155 -8.47 -6.59 -16.93
CA ALA A 155 -8.42 -5.30 -16.27
C ALA A 155 -7.23 -5.22 -15.29
N CYS A 156 -7.05 -6.21 -14.41
CA CYS A 156 -5.92 -6.27 -13.48
C CYS A 156 -4.58 -6.29 -14.23
N ALA A 157 -4.46 -7.14 -15.27
CA ALA A 157 -3.24 -7.24 -16.08
C ALA A 157 -2.94 -5.94 -16.83
N GLY A 158 -3.97 -5.33 -17.43
CA GLY A 158 -3.85 -4.05 -18.15
C GLY A 158 -3.41 -2.92 -17.23
N PHE A 159 -3.97 -2.85 -16.01
CA PHE A 159 -3.57 -1.84 -15.02
C PHE A 159 -2.12 -2.04 -14.58
N GLY A 160 -1.70 -3.28 -14.33
CA GLY A 160 -0.32 -3.62 -13.99
C GLY A 160 0.67 -3.27 -15.09
N LEU A 161 0.38 -3.65 -16.33
CA LEU A 161 1.22 -3.33 -17.49
C LEU A 161 1.29 -1.82 -17.75
N GLY A 162 0.16 -1.12 -17.67
CA GLY A 162 0.10 0.34 -17.81
C GLY A 162 0.98 1.04 -16.77
N PHE A 163 0.89 0.63 -15.50
CA PHE A 163 1.74 1.18 -14.45
C PHE A 163 3.23 0.88 -14.67
N LEU A 164 3.58 -0.35 -15.08
CA LEU A 164 4.97 -0.70 -15.41
C LEU A 164 5.52 0.15 -16.55
N THR A 165 4.75 0.34 -17.63
CA THR A 165 5.17 1.20 -18.74
C THR A 165 5.36 2.65 -18.30
N TYR A 166 4.47 3.17 -17.44
CA TYR A 166 4.61 4.50 -16.86
C TYR A 166 5.91 4.63 -16.05
N VAL A 167 6.21 3.66 -15.17
CA VAL A 167 7.46 3.65 -14.39
C VAL A 167 8.68 3.58 -15.31
N ILE A 168 8.68 2.69 -16.31
CA ILE A 168 9.82 2.57 -17.23
C ILE A 168 10.04 3.87 -18.02
N GLN A 169 8.98 4.51 -18.49
CA GLN A 169 9.08 5.74 -19.27
C GLN A 169 9.49 6.94 -18.42
N TYR A 170 8.87 7.15 -17.27
CA TYR A 170 9.06 8.38 -16.50
C TYR A 170 10.10 8.28 -15.38
N TRP A 171 10.41 7.09 -14.88
CA TRP A 171 11.41 6.95 -13.81
C TRP A 171 12.78 6.54 -14.34
N LEU A 172 12.86 5.66 -15.34
CA LEU A 172 14.15 5.20 -15.85
C LEU A 172 14.73 6.08 -16.96
N GLN A 173 13.92 6.88 -17.65
CA GLN A 173 14.42 7.77 -18.72
C GLN A 173 14.81 9.16 -18.21
N ASP A 174 14.31 9.60 -17.05
CA ASP A 174 14.66 10.89 -16.43
C ASP A 174 16.03 10.86 -15.71
N GLU A 175 16.64 9.67 -15.60
CA GLU A 175 18.00 9.47 -15.08
C GLU A 175 19.10 9.43 -16.18
N ARG A 176 18.76 9.72 -17.45
CA ARG A 176 19.73 9.76 -18.57
C ARG A 176 20.10 11.16 -19.01
#